data_AF-K1ZB40-F1
#
_entry.id   AF-K1ZB40-F1
#
_cell.length_a   1.000
_cell.length_b   1.000
_cell.length_c   1.000
_cell.angle_alpha   90.00
_cell.angle_beta   90.00
_cell.angle_gamma   90.00
#
_symmetry.space_group_name_H-M   'P 1'
#
loop_
_entity.id
_entity.type
_entity.pdbx_description
1 polymer ?
#
loop_
_entity_poly.entity_id
_entity_poly.type
_entity_poly.pdbx_seq_one_letter_code
_entity_poly.pdbx_strand_id
1 'polypeptide(L)'
;PETRFFVTGTLVKIKTDLEELLDSAKKQMQVDIYKVSARVFLARVYWNYVQSGLLDDVTGANYIKEAIYHLVFTVDSDYATIDAYKLLGEIYFTQTRVDDFRLLMEHMEHKRGSIDASLLHLWVRICFQQKDFMAVKSSLQELSQTQKLNNEWAPLVAWWGA
;
A
#
# COMPACT_ATOMS: atom_id res chain seq x y z
N PRO A 1 28.18 25.56 0.64
CA PRO A 1 27.31 26.34 1.57
C PRO A 1 25.89 26.47 1.02
N GLU A 2 25.72 26.98 -0.20
CA GLU A 2 24.41 27.16 -0.86
C GLU A 2 23.62 25.85 -1.00
N THR A 3 24.24 24.75 -1.44
CA THR A 3 23.57 23.43 -1.56
C THR A 3 22.99 22.92 -0.25
N ARG A 4 23.63 23.19 0.90
CA ARG A 4 23.08 22.81 2.22
C ARG A 4 21.88 23.69 2.60
N PHE A 5 21.88 24.97 2.24
CA PHE A 5 20.73 25.87 2.48
C PHE A 5 19.53 25.50 1.60
N PHE A 6 19.73 25.19 0.31
CA PHE A 6 18.65 24.76 -0.59
C PHE A 6 18.00 23.44 -0.14
N VAL A 7 18.80 22.43 0.22
CA VAL A 7 18.29 21.15 0.72
C VAL A 7 17.48 21.34 2.01
N THR A 8 17.94 22.22 2.91
CA THR A 8 17.21 22.53 4.15
C THR A 8 15.88 23.24 3.87
N GLY A 9 15.85 24.21 2.96
CA GLY A 9 14.62 24.93 2.58
C GLY A 9 13.57 24.03 1.92
N THR A 10 13.98 23.12 1.03
CA THR A 10 13.06 22.17 0.38
C THR A 10 12.49 21.15 1.37
N LEU A 11 13.30 20.61 2.27
CA LEU A 11 12.83 19.66 3.29
C LEU A 11 11.84 20.31 4.27
N VAL A 12 12.09 21.56 4.67
CA VAL A 12 11.15 22.33 5.51
C VAL A 12 9.82 22.51 4.78
N LYS A 13 9.85 22.87 3.50
CA LYS A 13 8.62 23.02 2.71
C LYS A 13 7.83 21.71 2.62
N ILE A 14 8.49 20.60 2.29
CA ILE A 14 7.83 19.28 2.23
C ILE A 14 7.21 18.92 3.57
N LYS A 15 7.91 19.19 4.67
CA LYS A 15 7.39 18.94 6.02
C LYS A 15 6.14 19.78 6.29
N THR A 16 6.16 21.08 6.00
CA THR A 16 5.00 21.96 6.17
C THR A 16 3.82 21.49 5.33
N ASP A 17 4.05 21.17 4.05
CA ASP A 17 3.00 20.67 3.15
C ASP A 17 2.36 19.38 3.70
N LEU A 18 3.16 18.45 4.25
CA LEU A 18 2.67 17.22 4.88
C LEU A 18 1.91 17.48 6.19
N GLU A 19 2.36 18.42 7.01
CA GLU A 19 1.69 18.81 8.25
C GLU A 19 0.34 19.46 7.98
N GLU A 20 0.24 20.34 6.99
CA GLU A 20 -1.01 20.96 6.56
C GLU A 20 -1.99 19.92 5.98
N LEU A 21 -1.50 19.00 5.15
CA LEU A 21 -2.30 17.89 4.64
C LEU A 21 -2.81 16.98 5.76
N LEU A 22 -1.98 16.72 6.77
CA LEU A 22 -2.36 15.90 7.92
C LEU A 22 -3.44 16.58 8.76
N ASP A 23 -3.30 17.88 9.03
CA ASP A 23 -4.31 18.65 9.75
C ASP A 23 -5.64 18.67 8.99
N SER A 24 -5.60 18.91 7.67
CA SER A 24 -6.78 18.86 6.80
C SER A 24 -7.46 17.48 6.81
N ALA A 25 -6.69 16.40 6.69
CA ALA A 25 -7.21 15.04 6.74
C ALA A 25 -7.87 14.70 8.09
N LYS A 26 -7.26 15.13 9.20
CA LYS A 26 -7.82 14.97 10.55
C LYS A 26 -9.12 15.74 10.71
N LYS A 27 -9.19 16.99 10.24
CA LYS A 27 -10.42 17.79 10.25
C LYS A 27 -11.53 17.14 9.44
N GLN A 28 -11.23 16.62 8.25
CA GLN A 28 -12.22 15.90 7.44
C GLN A 28 -12.73 14.63 8.16
N MET A 29 -11.85 13.92 8.86
CA MET A 29 -12.20 12.74 9.63
C MET A 29 -13.07 13.07 10.86
N GLN A 30 -12.89 14.24 11.47
CA GLN A 30 -13.73 14.71 12.59
C GLN A 30 -15.16 15.05 12.16
N VAL A 31 -15.37 15.47 10.91
CA VAL A 31 -16.72 15.76 10.38
C VAL A 31 -17.56 14.49 10.30
N ASP A 32 -16.97 13.38 9.85
CA ASP A 32 -17.62 12.08 9.79
C ASP A 32 -16.59 10.95 9.93
N ILE A 33 -16.57 10.35 11.12
CA ILE A 33 -15.63 9.28 11.46
C ILE A 33 -15.95 7.95 10.76
N TYR A 34 -17.10 7.80 10.11
CA TYR A 34 -17.48 6.58 9.40
C TYR A 34 -17.27 6.72 7.89
N LYS A 35 -16.95 7.92 7.41
CA LYS A 35 -16.70 8.18 6.00
C LYS A 35 -15.44 7.47 5.51
N VAL A 36 -15.64 6.38 4.76
CA VAL A 36 -14.56 5.56 4.18
C VAL A 36 -13.55 6.39 3.38
N SER A 37 -13.99 7.34 2.56
CA SER A 37 -13.05 8.15 1.77
C SER A 37 -12.18 9.06 2.63
N ALA A 38 -12.68 9.55 3.77
CA ALA A 38 -11.89 10.33 4.72
C ALA A 38 -10.85 9.45 5.43
N ARG A 39 -11.22 8.22 5.81
CA ARG A 39 -10.30 7.23 6.40
C ARG A 39 -9.16 6.86 5.45
N VAL A 40 -9.49 6.56 4.19
CA VAL A 40 -8.48 6.24 3.17
C VAL A 40 -7.57 7.43 2.92
N PHE A 41 -8.12 8.64 2.87
CA PHE A 41 -7.32 9.87 2.71
C PHE A 41 -6.36 10.07 3.88
N LEU A 42 -6.85 9.98 5.13
CA LEU A 42 -6.01 10.10 6.32
C LEU A 42 -4.92 9.03 6.39
N ALA A 43 -5.25 7.77 6.11
CA ALA A 43 -4.27 6.69 6.06
C ALA A 43 -3.19 6.93 5.00
N ARG A 44 -3.56 7.47 3.83
CA ARG A 44 -2.62 7.84 2.77
C ARG A 44 -1.67 8.95 3.22
N VAL A 45 -2.17 9.96 3.93
CA VAL A 45 -1.32 11.04 4.46
C VAL A 45 -0.34 10.50 5.50
N TYR A 46 -0.79 9.64 6.43
CA TYR A 46 0.11 8.96 7.36
C TYR A 46 1.21 8.17 6.64
N TRP A 47 0.84 7.39 5.61
CA TRP A 47 1.80 6.61 4.85
C TRP A 47 2.81 7.48 4.10
N ASN A 48 2.36 8.54 3.43
CA ASN A 48 3.24 9.48 2.73
C ASN A 48 4.21 10.16 3.69
N TYR A 49 3.78 10.52 4.90
CA TYR A 49 4.65 11.14 5.89
C TYR A 49 5.71 10.13 6.38
N VAL A 50 5.33 8.87 6.60
CA VAL A 50 6.29 7.79 6.91
C VAL A 50 7.31 7.61 5.77
N GLN A 51 6.85 7.52 4.52
CA GLN A 51 7.71 7.33 3.35
C GLN A 51 8.64 8.52 3.07
N SER A 52 8.32 9.71 3.59
CA SER A 52 9.18 10.89 3.44
C SER A 52 10.52 10.77 4.18
N GLY A 53 10.62 9.89 5.19
CA GLY A 53 11.80 9.77 6.05
C GLY A 53 12.03 10.97 6.98
N LEU A 54 11.05 11.86 7.12
CA LEU A 54 11.13 13.06 7.96
C LEU A 54 10.74 12.83 9.44
N LEU A 55 10.17 11.66 9.74
CA LEU A 55 9.70 11.29 11.07
C LEU A 55 10.77 10.50 11.81
N ASP A 56 10.80 10.61 13.13
CA ASP A 56 11.51 9.66 13.98
C ASP A 56 10.83 8.28 13.95
N ASP A 57 11.59 7.23 14.31
CA ASP A 57 11.12 5.84 14.23
C ASP A 57 9.85 5.59 15.05
N VAL A 58 9.70 6.26 16.21
CA VAL A 58 8.54 6.06 17.11
C VAL A 58 7.30 6.69 16.49
N THR A 59 7.40 7.93 16.03
CA THR A 59 6.30 8.62 15.36
C THR A 59 5.92 7.90 14.05
N GLY A 60 6.91 7.47 13.28
CA GLY A 60 6.71 6.70 12.06
C GLY A 60 5.95 5.40 12.32
N ALA A 61 6.39 4.60 13.31
CA ALA A 61 5.72 3.36 13.68
C ALA A 61 4.27 3.58 14.15
N ASN A 62 4.00 4.65 14.88
CA ASN A 62 2.64 5.00 15.29
C ASN A 62 1.77 5.37 14.09
N TYR A 63 2.28 6.16 13.14
CA TYR A 63 1.54 6.53 11.93
C TYR A 63 1.25 5.33 11.02
N ILE A 64 2.17 4.36 10.95
CA ILE A 64 1.91 3.08 10.26
C ILE A 64 0.73 2.35 10.92
N LYS A 65 0.71 2.24 12.26
CA LYS A 65 -0.38 1.59 12.98
C LYS A 65 -1.73 2.28 12.75
N GLU A 66 -1.77 3.61 12.80
CA GLU A 66 -2.98 4.40 12.53
C GLU A 66 -3.46 4.23 11.08
N ALA A 67 -2.55 4.25 10.11
CA ALA A 67 -2.88 4.01 8.71
C ALA A 67 -3.52 2.62 8.51
N ILE A 68 -2.90 1.58 9.09
CA ILE A 68 -3.42 0.21 9.04
C ILE A 68 -4.81 0.14 9.70
N TYR A 69 -4.98 0.74 10.88
CA TYR A 69 -6.27 0.74 11.58
C TYR A 69 -7.41 1.33 10.72
N HIS A 70 -7.17 2.48 10.08
CA HIS A 70 -8.17 3.11 9.22
C HIS A 70 -8.46 2.30 7.95
N LEU A 71 -7.45 1.64 7.39
CA LEU A 71 -7.59 0.83 6.18
C LEU A 71 -8.27 -0.50 6.45
N VAL A 72 -7.93 -1.20 7.54
CA VAL A 72 -8.60 -2.43 7.98
C VAL A 72 -10.09 -2.16 8.17
N PHE A 73 -10.45 -1.12 8.92
CA PHE A 73 -11.85 -0.71 9.07
C PHE A 73 -12.54 -0.48 7.71
N THR A 74 -11.83 0.10 6.75
CA THR A 74 -12.36 0.38 5.42
C THR A 74 -12.58 -0.89 4.60
N VAL A 75 -11.62 -1.80 4.57
CA VAL A 75 -11.73 -3.05 3.77
C VAL A 75 -12.80 -3.99 4.33
N ASP A 76 -13.01 -3.98 5.65
CA ASP A 76 -14.04 -4.78 6.31
C ASP A 76 -15.46 -4.23 6.07
N SER A 77 -15.59 -2.94 5.75
CA SER A 77 -16.87 -2.29 5.46
C SER A 77 -17.49 -2.74 4.13
N ASP A 78 -18.78 -2.46 3.94
CA ASP A 78 -19.47 -2.69 2.67
C ASP A 78 -19.08 -1.70 1.56
N TYR A 79 -18.40 -0.60 1.94
CA TYR A 79 -17.95 0.45 1.03
C TYR A 79 -16.45 0.34 0.69
N ALA A 80 -15.88 -0.85 0.88
CA ALA A 80 -14.46 -1.11 0.63
C ALA A 80 -14.05 -0.73 -0.80
N THR A 81 -13.07 0.18 -0.92
CA THR A 81 -12.55 0.63 -2.21
C THR A 81 -11.29 -0.15 -2.59
N ILE A 82 -11.02 -0.30 -3.89
CA ILE A 82 -9.79 -0.93 -4.38
C ILE A 82 -8.56 -0.18 -3.85
N ASP A 83 -8.63 1.16 -3.76
CA ASP A 83 -7.55 1.98 -3.24
C ASP A 83 -7.18 1.66 -1.79
N ALA A 84 -8.16 1.28 -0.95
CA ALA A 84 -7.89 0.85 0.41
C ALA A 84 -7.11 -0.46 0.45
N TYR A 85 -7.51 -1.45 -0.37
CA TYR A 85 -6.78 -2.71 -0.51
C TYR A 85 -5.35 -2.48 -1.02
N LYS A 86 -5.18 -1.65 -2.05
CA LYS A 86 -3.86 -1.34 -2.61
C LYS A 86 -2.93 -0.73 -1.59
N LEU A 87 -3.40 0.30 -0.89
CA LEU A 87 -2.59 0.99 0.10
C LEU A 87 -2.26 0.09 1.29
N LEU A 88 -3.21 -0.72 1.76
CA LEU A 88 -2.97 -1.66 2.85
C LEU A 88 -1.97 -2.76 2.45
N GLY A 89 -2.12 -3.30 1.24
CA GLY A 89 -1.19 -4.28 0.68
C GLY A 89 0.22 -3.72 0.53
N GLU A 90 0.37 -2.49 0.06
CA GLU A 90 1.67 -1.81 -0.01
C GLU A 90 2.32 -1.70 1.38
N ILE A 91 1.57 -1.26 2.39
CA ILE A 91 2.06 -1.17 3.76
C ILE A 91 2.51 -2.56 4.28
N TYR A 92 1.69 -3.60 4.10
CA TYR A 92 2.04 -4.96 4.54
C TYR A 92 3.27 -5.51 3.81
N PHE A 93 3.38 -5.27 2.51
CA PHE A 93 4.55 -5.64 1.72
C PHE A 93 5.83 -4.96 2.25
N THR A 94 5.81 -3.64 2.42
CA THR A 94 6.96 -2.87 2.91
C THR A 94 7.33 -3.23 4.35
N GLN A 95 6.35 -3.55 5.20
CA GLN A 95 6.56 -3.98 6.59
C GLN A 95 6.89 -5.48 6.71
N THR A 96 7.04 -6.21 5.59
CA THR A 96 7.29 -7.67 5.56
C THR A 96 6.25 -8.50 6.31
N ARG A 97 5.01 -8.00 6.40
CA ARG A 97 3.87 -8.64 7.07
C ARG A 97 3.16 -9.60 6.11
N VAL A 98 3.84 -10.71 5.78
CA VAL A 98 3.40 -11.63 4.72
C VAL A 98 2.05 -12.30 5.03
N ASP A 99 1.83 -12.73 6.28
CA ASP A 99 0.56 -13.36 6.65
C ASP A 99 -0.62 -12.41 6.55
N ASP A 100 -0.44 -11.15 6.99
CA ASP A 100 -1.48 -10.12 6.86
C ASP A 100 -1.75 -9.77 5.39
N PHE A 101 -0.71 -9.75 4.55
CA PHE A 101 -0.85 -9.55 3.10
C PHE A 101 -1.67 -10.69 2.48
N ARG A 102 -1.38 -11.95 2.83
CA ARG A 102 -2.13 -13.10 2.35
C ARG A 102 -3.61 -13.06 2.77
N LEU A 103 -3.88 -12.76 4.05
CA LEU A 103 -5.25 -12.62 4.55
C LEU A 103 -6.01 -11.48 3.83
N LEU A 104 -5.33 -10.37 3.51
CA LEU A 104 -5.91 -9.29 2.74
C LEU A 104 -6.32 -9.75 1.32
N MET A 105 -5.49 -10.57 0.67
CA MET A 105 -5.76 -11.11 -0.66
C MET A 105 -6.95 -12.07 -0.65
N GLU A 106 -7.00 -12.98 0.33
CA GLU A 106 -8.13 -13.90 0.54
C GLU A 106 -9.42 -13.13 0.81
N HIS A 107 -9.36 -12.09 1.66
CA HIS A 107 -10.51 -11.23 1.94
C HIS A 107 -10.99 -10.49 0.68
N MET A 108 -10.06 -9.96 -0.13
CA MET A 108 -10.41 -9.28 -1.38
C MET A 108 -11.08 -10.24 -2.37
N GLU A 109 -10.50 -11.43 -2.56
CA GLU A 109 -11.05 -12.48 -3.42
C GLU A 109 -12.47 -12.85 -2.97
N HIS A 110 -12.68 -13.04 -1.66
CA HIS A 110 -14.00 -13.38 -1.12
C HIS A 110 -15.03 -12.26 -1.32
N LYS A 111 -14.69 -11.00 -1.03
CA LYS A 111 -15.64 -9.87 -1.13
C LYS A 111 -15.85 -9.39 -2.57
N ARG A 112 -14.89 -9.53 -3.47
CA ARG A 112 -14.90 -8.92 -4.81
C ARG A 112 -14.85 -9.93 -5.96
N GLY A 113 -14.59 -11.21 -5.67
CA GLY A 113 -14.48 -12.29 -6.66
C GLY A 113 -13.27 -12.22 -7.58
N SER A 114 -12.32 -11.33 -7.30
CA SER A 114 -11.03 -11.24 -7.99
C SER A 114 -10.06 -10.37 -7.20
N ILE A 115 -8.77 -10.68 -7.31
CA ILE A 115 -7.68 -9.87 -6.75
C ILE A 115 -7.23 -8.80 -7.77
N ASP A 116 -6.89 -7.60 -7.27
CA ASP A 116 -6.31 -6.56 -8.13
C ASP A 116 -4.90 -6.95 -8.59
N ALA A 117 -4.61 -6.73 -9.88
CA ALA A 117 -3.32 -7.08 -10.46
C ALA A 117 -2.12 -6.46 -9.75
N SER A 118 -2.22 -5.22 -9.24
CA SER A 118 -1.09 -4.62 -8.51
C SER A 118 -0.75 -5.40 -7.24
N LEU A 119 -1.76 -5.94 -6.56
CA LEU A 119 -1.55 -6.78 -5.39
C LEU A 119 -1.03 -8.17 -5.76
N LEU A 120 -1.49 -8.76 -6.87
CA LEU A 120 -0.91 -9.99 -7.42
C LEU A 120 0.58 -9.81 -7.77
N HIS A 121 0.97 -8.67 -8.35
CA HIS A 121 2.38 -8.37 -8.63
C HIS A 121 3.23 -8.30 -7.36
N LEU A 122 2.71 -7.70 -6.28
CA LEU A 122 3.38 -7.71 -4.98
C LEU A 122 3.46 -9.12 -4.39
N TRP A 123 2.40 -9.91 -4.52
CA TRP A 123 2.39 -11.31 -4.08
C TRP A 123 3.43 -12.16 -4.81
N VAL A 124 3.56 -12.01 -6.13
CA VAL A 124 4.61 -12.66 -6.93
C VAL A 124 5.99 -12.33 -6.37
N ARG A 125 6.25 -11.06 -6.01
CA ARG A 125 7.53 -10.65 -5.41
C ARG A 125 7.78 -11.35 -4.07
N ILE A 126 6.77 -11.41 -3.20
CA ILE A 126 6.86 -12.11 -1.91
C ILE A 126 7.21 -13.59 -2.13
N CYS A 127 6.42 -14.29 -2.95
CA CYS A 127 6.61 -15.72 -3.21
C CYS A 127 7.97 -16.01 -3.85
N PHE A 128 8.42 -15.16 -4.77
CA PHE A 128 9.73 -15.30 -5.40
C PHE A 128 10.87 -15.18 -4.38
N GLN A 129 10.80 -14.21 -3.47
CA GLN A 129 11.78 -14.06 -2.38
C GLN A 129 11.78 -15.26 -1.43
N GLN A 130 10.61 -15.85 -1.17
CA GLN A 130 10.46 -17.05 -0.35
C GLN A 130 10.79 -18.35 -1.08
N LYS A 131 11.12 -18.29 -2.38
CA LYS A 131 11.36 -19.45 -3.26
C LYS A 131 10.15 -20.36 -3.42
N ASP A 132 8.93 -19.84 -3.20
CA ASP A 132 7.69 -20.55 -3.55
C ASP A 132 7.38 -20.34 -5.03
N PHE A 133 8.10 -21.09 -5.88
CA PHE A 133 7.97 -20.97 -7.33
C PHE A 133 6.63 -21.50 -7.86
N MET A 134 5.92 -22.34 -7.10
CA MET A 134 4.60 -22.82 -7.47
C MET A 134 3.57 -21.69 -7.37
N ALA A 135 3.58 -20.94 -6.26
CA ALA A 135 2.75 -19.76 -6.10
C ALA A 135 3.09 -18.67 -7.13
N VAL A 136 4.39 -18.43 -7.38
CA VAL A 136 4.84 -17.51 -8.45
C VAL A 136 4.24 -17.89 -9.80
N LYS A 137 4.36 -19.16 -10.20
CA LYS A 137 3.86 -19.63 -11.51
C LYS A 137 2.35 -19.44 -11.62
N SER A 138 1.60 -19.84 -10.60
CA SER A 138 0.13 -19.69 -10.56
C SER A 138 -0.30 -18.24 -10.74
N SER A 139 0.28 -17.32 -9.97
CA SER A 139 -0.09 -15.90 -10.04
C SER A 139 0.34 -15.24 -11.35
N LEU A 140 1.48 -15.64 -11.92
CA LEU A 140 1.91 -15.13 -13.23
C LEU A 140 1.01 -15.63 -14.38
N GLN A 141 0.51 -16.86 -14.31
CA GLN A 141 -0.46 -17.37 -15.28
C GLN A 141 -1.77 -16.58 -15.23
N GLU A 142 -2.29 -16.29 -14.03
CA GLU A 142 -3.47 -15.44 -13.86
C GLU A 142 -3.27 -14.03 -14.45
N LEU A 143 -2.11 -13.42 -14.17
CA LEU A 143 -1.75 -12.11 -14.73
C LEU A 143 -1.61 -12.13 -16.26
N SER A 144 -1.07 -13.21 -16.83
CA SER A 144 -0.92 -13.41 -18.27
C SER A 144 -2.29 -13.54 -18.95
N GLN A 145 -3.15 -14.42 -18.43
CA GLN A 145 -4.50 -14.65 -18.96
C GLN A 145 -5.38 -13.40 -18.92
N THR A 146 -5.21 -12.55 -17.90
CA THR A 146 -5.95 -11.30 -17.77
C THR A 146 -5.32 -10.12 -18.52
N GLN A 147 -4.20 -10.33 -19.23
CA GLN A 147 -3.43 -9.28 -19.92
C GLN A 147 -2.97 -8.15 -18.99
N LYS A 148 -2.73 -8.46 -17.71
CA LYS A 148 -2.27 -7.51 -16.67
C LYS A 148 -0.82 -7.76 -16.25
N LEU A 149 -0.12 -8.62 -16.98
CA LEU A 149 1.31 -8.87 -16.79
C LEU A 149 2.12 -7.61 -17.10
N ASN A 150 3.09 -7.29 -16.25
CA ASN A 150 4.00 -6.17 -16.45
C ASN A 150 5.30 -6.64 -17.13
N ASN A 151 6.15 -5.68 -17.52
CA ASN A 151 7.41 -5.98 -18.20
C ASN A 151 8.45 -6.67 -17.30
N GLU A 152 8.31 -6.57 -15.96
CA GLU A 152 9.23 -7.20 -15.00
C GLU A 152 9.17 -8.73 -15.10
N TRP A 153 7.98 -9.29 -15.23
CA TRP A 153 7.77 -10.74 -15.20
C TRP A 153 7.64 -11.39 -16.58
N ALA A 154 7.45 -10.61 -17.64
CA ALA A 154 7.30 -11.11 -19.00
C ALA A 154 8.42 -12.07 -19.47
N PRO A 155 9.72 -11.82 -19.21
CA PRO A 155 10.78 -12.75 -19.61
C PRO A 155 10.68 -14.10 -18.88
N LEU A 156 10.27 -14.08 -17.62
CA LEU A 156 10.17 -15.27 -16.78
C LEU A 156 8.98 -16.14 -17.20
N VAL A 157 7.85 -15.52 -17.55
CA VAL A 157 6.68 -16.21 -18.14
C VAL A 157 7.04 -16.86 -19.48
N ALA A 158 7.74 -16.13 -20.36
CA ALA A 158 8.19 -16.66 -21.65
C ALA A 158 9.14 -17.85 -21.50
N TRP A 159 10.01 -17.83 -20.47
CA TRP A 159 10.92 -18.95 -20.17
C TRP A 159 10.19 -20.16 -19.58
N TRP A 160 9.23 -19.96 -18.68
CA TRP A 160 8.47 -21.05 -18.04
C TRP A 160 7.38 -21.66 -18.93
N GLY A 161 6.99 -21.00 -20.02
CA GLY A 161 5.88 -21.42 -20.87
C GLY A 161 4.52 -21.29 -20.17
N ALA A 162 4.37 -20.26 -19.33
CA ALA A 162 3.16 -19.97 -18.57
C ALA A 162 2.12 -19.18 -19.37
#